data_AF-A0A818FNS9-F1
#
_entry.id   AF-A0A818FNS9-F1
#
_cell.length_a   1.000
_cell.length_b   1.000
_cell.length_c   1.000
_cell.angle_alpha   90.00
_cell.angle_beta   90.00
_cell.angle_gamma   90.00
#
_symmetry.space_group_name_H-M   'P 1'
#
loop_
_entity.id
_entity.type
_entity.pdbx_description
1 polymer ?
#
loop_
_entity_poly.entity_id
_entity_poly.type
_entity_poly.pdbx_seq_one_letter_code
_entity_poly.pdbx_strand_id
1 'polypeptide(L)'
;MDSNDSSFENRLLRNSFIVRPRTLLRSPLYRIKENTEAIHIKDGSLTGLDYLSNIRNYLWNRETKRFCARDGLEWAKLGFCYFIHFFTLGILFSALVIVYFLLMDKKTPRRLGNESALAFDNGIHPGLGFRPQFYMDRSIIKWRSSRKTGHESIGQMIDNIQEWGKMYILKDQFYQQMIDCTAIPRHLLIDYFRQGLSCIFLVTDVKPGPNPCTKPKSYGYNKGRPGVVIKLNRIFGWIPEPYQSKEEVPIEIRHLWQPVMKNFVLIKNGKKYVV
;
A
#
# COMPACT_ATOMS: atom_id res chain seq x y z
N MET A 1 40.96 45.55 -50.96
CA MET A 1 39.95 45.70 -49.89
C MET A 1 38.62 45.35 -50.52
N ASP A 2 38.03 44.18 -50.38
CA ASP A 2 38.27 43.11 -49.42
C ASP A 2 38.09 41.74 -50.08
N SER A 3 39.00 40.85 -49.70
CA SER A 3 38.97 39.40 -49.85
C SER A 3 38.12 38.77 -48.76
N ASN A 4 37.57 37.59 -49.08
CA ASN A 4 36.96 36.58 -48.20
C ASN A 4 35.45 36.68 -48.01
N ASP A 5 34.73 35.98 -48.87
CA ASP A 5 33.58 35.18 -48.39
C ASP A 5 33.46 33.80 -49.06
N SER A 6 34.52 33.34 -49.75
CA SER A 6 34.60 32.00 -50.35
C SER A 6 34.85 30.86 -49.34
N SER A 7 34.73 31.14 -48.04
CA SER A 7 35.12 30.23 -46.95
C SER A 7 33.94 29.70 -46.12
N PHE A 8 32.76 30.35 -46.18
CA PHE A 8 31.66 30.05 -45.26
C PHE A 8 30.61 29.06 -45.81
N GLU A 9 30.37 29.04 -47.13
CA GLU A 9 29.39 28.12 -47.75
C GLU A 9 29.85 26.64 -47.77
N ASN A 10 31.14 26.36 -47.59
CA ASN A 10 31.70 25.00 -47.66
C ASN A 10 31.62 24.19 -46.35
N ARG A 11 31.05 24.73 -45.27
CA ARG A 11 31.10 24.12 -43.92
C ARG A 11 29.87 23.34 -43.47
N LEU A 12 28.74 23.37 -44.18
CA LEU A 12 27.50 22.78 -43.68
C LEU A 12 27.01 21.53 -44.44
N LEU A 13 27.64 21.17 -45.57
CA LEU A 13 27.24 20.03 -46.42
C LEU A 13 27.92 18.69 -46.11
N ARG A 14 28.34 18.45 -44.88
CA ARG A 14 28.95 17.18 -44.49
C ARG A 14 28.37 16.79 -43.15
N ASN A 15 27.87 15.57 -43.03
CA ASN A 15 28.05 14.70 -41.86
C ASN A 15 27.07 13.52 -41.95
N SER A 16 27.43 12.48 -42.68
CA SER A 16 27.09 11.12 -42.23
C SER A 16 28.29 10.25 -42.50
N PHE A 17 28.96 9.80 -41.43
CA PHE A 17 30.16 8.99 -41.52
C PHE A 17 29.80 7.57 -41.09
N ILE A 18 29.95 6.60 -41.99
CA ILE A 18 29.75 5.17 -41.73
C ILE A 18 31.13 4.50 -41.68
N VAL A 19 31.40 3.78 -40.59
CA VAL A 19 32.57 2.89 -40.50
C VAL A 19 32.22 1.59 -41.22
N ARG A 20 33.06 1.13 -42.15
CA ARG A 20 32.96 -0.25 -42.66
C ARG A 20 33.32 -1.21 -41.52
N PRO A 21 32.41 -2.07 -41.02
CA PRO A 21 32.85 -3.16 -40.17
C PRO A 21 33.75 -4.09 -40.99
N ARG A 22 34.95 -4.38 -40.48
CA ARG A 22 35.78 -5.49 -40.98
C ARG A 22 35.07 -6.80 -40.60
N THR A 23 34.05 -7.19 -41.36
CA THR A 23 33.60 -8.58 -41.58
C THR A 23 32.32 -8.55 -42.41
N LEU A 24 32.40 -9.12 -43.61
CA LEU A 24 31.27 -9.35 -44.50
C LEU A 24 30.36 -10.43 -43.90
N LEU A 25 29.17 -10.06 -43.43
CA LEU A 25 28.02 -10.97 -43.41
C LEU A 25 26.90 -10.29 -44.22
N ARG A 26 26.84 -10.69 -45.48
CA ARG A 26 25.86 -10.24 -46.47
C ARG A 26 24.50 -10.86 -46.10
N SER A 27 23.65 -10.12 -45.40
CA SER A 27 22.22 -10.46 -45.40
C SER A 27 21.64 -10.04 -46.76
N PRO A 28 20.95 -10.94 -47.48
CA PRO A 28 20.20 -10.54 -48.66
C PRO A 28 18.92 -9.84 -48.18
N LEU A 29 18.40 -8.90 -48.97
CA LEU A 29 17.15 -8.14 -48.74
C LEU A 29 17.28 -6.74 -48.10
N TYR A 30 18.27 -5.96 -48.51
CA TYR A 30 18.05 -4.52 -48.62
C TYR A 30 18.64 -3.98 -49.92
N ARG A 31 17.78 -3.81 -50.93
CA ARG A 31 18.12 -3.21 -52.22
C ARG A 31 18.23 -1.69 -51.98
N ILE A 32 19.44 -1.23 -51.64
CA ILE A 32 19.75 0.21 -51.58
C ILE A 32 19.61 0.72 -53.01
N LYS A 33 18.59 1.56 -53.24
CA LYS A 33 18.41 2.30 -54.48
C LYS A 33 19.57 3.29 -54.56
N GLU A 34 20.46 3.13 -55.53
CA GLU A 34 21.57 4.03 -55.80
C GLU A 34 21.05 5.44 -56.11
N ASN A 35 21.15 6.32 -55.12
CA ASN A 35 21.38 7.75 -55.32
C ASN A 35 22.65 8.07 -54.53
N THR A 36 23.78 7.77 -55.14
CA THR A 36 25.13 8.06 -54.66
C THR A 36 25.43 9.54 -54.83
N GLU A 37 24.93 10.38 -53.92
CA GLU A 37 25.53 11.69 -53.68
C GLU A 37 25.71 11.90 -52.16
N ALA A 38 26.97 12.07 -51.76
CA ALA A 38 27.46 12.47 -50.43
C ALA A 38 27.57 11.45 -49.28
N ILE A 39 28.12 10.24 -49.52
CA ILE A 39 28.65 9.39 -48.42
C ILE A 39 30.19 9.50 -48.40
N HIS A 40 30.74 10.35 -47.53
CA HIS A 40 32.20 10.40 -47.30
C HIS A 40 32.60 9.32 -46.29
N ILE A 41 33.30 8.29 -46.76
CA ILE A 41 33.93 7.27 -45.90
C ILE A 41 35.21 7.88 -45.33
N LYS A 42 35.32 7.97 -44.00
CA LYS A 42 36.51 8.49 -43.32
C LYS A 42 37.45 7.31 -43.03
N ASP A 43 38.66 7.33 -43.58
CA ASP A 43 39.63 6.23 -43.48
C ASP A 43 40.38 6.17 -42.11
N GLY A 44 39.75 6.60 -41.02
CA GLY A 44 40.36 6.64 -39.68
C GLY A 44 39.34 6.47 -38.53
N SER A 45 39.84 6.30 -37.30
CA SER A 45 39.02 6.21 -36.07
C SER A 45 38.11 7.43 -35.92
N LEU A 46 36.80 7.23 -35.67
CA LEU A 46 35.89 8.34 -35.38
C LEU A 46 36.30 9.06 -34.09
N THR A 47 36.24 10.39 -34.12
CA THR A 47 36.39 11.22 -32.92
C THR A 47 35.04 11.39 -32.21
N GLY A 48 35.03 11.76 -30.92
CA GLY A 48 33.78 11.94 -30.16
C GLY A 48 32.82 12.98 -30.77
N LEU A 49 33.35 13.99 -31.46
CA LEU A 49 32.56 14.99 -32.19
C LEU A 49 31.90 14.41 -33.45
N ASP A 50 32.56 13.47 -34.12
CA ASP A 50 31.98 12.73 -35.26
C ASP A 50 30.82 11.83 -34.79
N TYR A 51 30.93 11.26 -33.58
CA TYR A 51 29.87 10.46 -32.99
C TYR A 51 28.65 11.31 -32.60
N LEU A 52 28.88 12.48 -32.00
CA LEU A 52 27.80 13.41 -31.65
C LEU A 52 27.09 13.97 -32.88
N SER A 53 27.82 14.27 -33.96
CA SER A 53 27.22 14.73 -35.21
C SER A 53 26.37 13.63 -35.87
N ASN A 54 26.85 12.38 -35.84
CA ASN A 54 26.08 11.22 -36.28
C ASN A 54 24.81 10.99 -35.45
N ILE A 55 24.88 11.08 -34.11
CA ILE A 55 23.70 10.99 -33.25
C ILE A 55 22.70 12.11 -33.55
N ARG A 56 23.18 13.34 -33.70
CA ARG A 56 22.33 14.50 -34.01
C ARG A 56 21.60 14.30 -35.33
N ASN A 57 22.31 13.83 -36.35
CA ASN A 57 21.76 13.61 -37.68
C ASN A 57 20.86 12.36 -37.74
N TYR A 58 21.11 11.36 -36.89
CA TYR A 58 20.22 10.22 -36.69
C TYR A 58 18.90 10.64 -36.01
N LEU A 59 18.98 11.47 -34.96
CA LEU A 59 17.81 11.95 -34.23
C LEU A 59 16.91 12.79 -35.12
N TRP A 60 17.49 13.76 -35.84
CA TRP A 60 16.76 14.60 -36.78
C TRP A 60 17.63 15.00 -37.97
N ASN A 61 17.24 14.52 -39.15
CA ASN A 61 17.84 14.96 -40.39
C ASN A 61 16.97 16.07 -41.03
N ARG A 62 17.48 17.32 -41.03
CA ARG A 62 16.76 18.49 -41.57
C ARG A 62 16.54 18.41 -43.09
N GLU A 63 17.42 17.75 -43.83
CA GLU A 63 17.37 17.67 -45.30
C GLU A 63 16.34 16.64 -45.76
N THR A 64 16.37 15.44 -45.16
CA THR A 64 15.44 14.36 -45.51
C THR A 64 14.15 14.38 -44.69
N LYS A 65 14.03 15.29 -43.71
CA LYS A 65 12.90 15.40 -42.76
C LYS A 65 12.55 14.07 -42.07
N ARG A 66 13.58 13.27 -41.80
CA ARG A 66 13.49 11.97 -41.10
C ARG A 66 13.81 12.14 -39.63
N PHE A 67 12.96 11.57 -38.77
CA PHE A 67 13.19 11.49 -37.33
C PHE A 67 13.60 10.06 -36.97
N CYS A 68 14.73 9.87 -36.28
CA CYS A 68 15.25 8.55 -35.91
C CYS A 68 15.28 7.56 -37.10
N ALA A 69 15.82 8.02 -38.24
CA ALA A 69 15.93 7.27 -39.49
C ALA A 69 14.62 6.79 -40.16
N ARG A 70 13.44 7.30 -39.75
CA ARG A 70 12.14 6.97 -40.36
C ARG A 70 11.37 8.21 -40.76
N ASP A 71 10.50 8.06 -41.76
CA ASP A 71 9.62 9.14 -42.22
C ASP A 71 8.45 9.34 -41.23
N GLY A 72 7.89 10.56 -41.16
CA GLY A 72 6.77 10.86 -40.25
C GLY A 72 5.54 9.97 -40.49
N LEU A 73 5.29 9.56 -41.74
CA LEU A 73 4.23 8.62 -42.09
C LEU A 73 4.50 7.20 -41.56
N GLU A 74 5.77 6.78 -41.52
CA GLU A 74 6.16 5.47 -40.96
C GLU A 74 6.00 5.48 -39.43
N TRP A 75 6.36 6.59 -38.78
CA TRP A 75 6.08 6.81 -37.36
C TRP A 75 4.58 6.80 -37.05
N ALA A 76 3.76 7.45 -37.88
CA ALA A 76 2.31 7.44 -37.73
C ALA A 76 1.73 6.02 -37.88
N LYS A 77 2.17 5.26 -38.88
CA LYS A 77 1.78 3.84 -39.07
C LYS A 77 2.19 2.98 -37.88
N LEU A 78 3.42 3.16 -37.39
CA LEU A 78 3.94 2.44 -36.24
C LEU A 78 3.14 2.78 -34.97
N GLY A 79 2.97 4.07 -34.70
CA GLY A 79 2.22 4.57 -33.54
C GLY A 79 0.77 4.10 -33.54
N PHE A 80 0.12 4.11 -34.70
CA PHE A 80 -1.25 3.60 -34.85
C PHE A 80 -1.34 2.09 -34.59
N CYS A 81 -0.40 1.30 -35.12
CA CYS A 81 -0.33 -0.14 -34.85
C CYS A 81 -0.14 -0.44 -33.36
N TYR A 82 0.82 0.24 -32.70
CA TYR A 82 1.03 0.10 -31.26
C TYR A 82 -0.15 0.59 -30.44
N PHE A 83 -0.79 1.69 -30.84
CA PHE A 83 -1.97 2.19 -30.17
C PHE A 83 -3.09 1.15 -30.17
N ILE A 84 -3.42 0.56 -31.32
CA ILE A 84 -4.42 -0.52 -31.41
C ILE A 84 -4.00 -1.74 -30.58
N HIS A 85 -2.72 -2.14 -30.64
CA HIS A 85 -2.22 -3.27 -29.88
C HIS A 85 -2.35 -3.06 -28.36
N PHE A 86 -1.89 -1.92 -27.84
CA PHE A 86 -2.00 -1.63 -26.40
C PHE A 86 -3.44 -1.33 -25.98
N PHE A 87 -4.26 -0.77 -26.86
CA PHE A 87 -5.68 -0.58 -26.59
C PHE A 87 -6.41 -1.91 -26.43
N THR A 88 -6.16 -2.88 -27.32
CA THR A 88 -6.75 -4.23 -27.22
C THR A 88 -6.24 -4.98 -25.99
N LEU A 89 -4.94 -4.88 -25.65
CA LEU A 89 -4.40 -5.42 -24.39
C LEU A 89 -5.03 -4.77 -23.15
N GLY A 90 -5.26 -3.45 -23.19
CA GLY A 90 -5.90 -2.71 -22.11
C GLY A 90 -7.35 -3.15 -21.88
N ILE A 91 -8.10 -3.41 -22.96
CA ILE A 91 -9.45 -3.97 -22.90
C ILE A 91 -9.42 -5.39 -22.31
N LEU A 92 -8.51 -6.25 -22.78
CA LEU A 92 -8.37 -7.61 -22.26
C LEU A 92 -8.04 -7.61 -20.76
N PHE A 93 -7.08 -6.79 -20.34
CA PHE A 93 -6.71 -6.65 -18.92
C PHE A 93 -7.89 -6.16 -18.08
N SER A 94 -8.60 -5.13 -18.56
CA SER A 94 -9.78 -4.60 -17.87
C SER A 94 -10.88 -5.64 -17.74
N ALA A 95 -11.13 -6.43 -18.79
CA ALA A 95 -12.10 -7.53 -18.76
C ALA A 95 -11.71 -8.60 -17.73
N LEU A 96 -10.43 -8.99 -17.66
CA LEU A 96 -9.93 -9.92 -16.65
C LEU A 96 -10.08 -9.39 -15.22
N VAL A 97 -9.81 -8.10 -15.00
CA VAL A 97 -10.00 -7.44 -13.71
C VAL A 97 -11.48 -7.37 -13.34
N ILE A 98 -12.38 -7.08 -14.28
CA ILE A 98 -13.83 -7.09 -14.04
C ILE A 98 -14.31 -8.49 -13.65
N VAL A 99 -13.92 -9.52 -14.39
CA VAL A 99 -14.26 -10.91 -14.05
C VAL A 99 -13.72 -11.27 -12.66
N TYR A 100 -12.50 -10.85 -12.34
CA TYR A 100 -11.94 -11.04 -11.01
C TYR A 100 -12.79 -10.39 -9.90
N PHE A 101 -13.24 -9.15 -10.08
CA PHE A 101 -14.13 -8.48 -9.13
C PHE A 101 -15.52 -9.13 -9.02
N LEU A 102 -16.05 -9.68 -10.11
CA LEU A 102 -17.31 -10.44 -10.07
C LEU A 102 -17.18 -11.77 -9.32
N LEU A 103 -16.00 -12.39 -9.34
CA LEU A 103 -15.68 -13.63 -8.63
C LEU A 103 -15.29 -13.42 -7.15
N MET A 104 -15.12 -12.16 -6.72
CA MET A 104 -14.81 -11.84 -5.33
C MET A 104 -16.09 -11.67 -4.51
N ASP A 105 -16.17 -12.38 -3.39
CA ASP A 105 -17.20 -12.10 -2.39
C ASP A 105 -16.98 -10.70 -1.79
N LYS A 106 -18.05 -9.93 -1.67
CA LYS A 106 -18.06 -8.58 -1.09
C LYS A 106 -18.06 -8.61 0.43
N LYS A 107 -18.48 -9.71 1.06
CA LYS A 107 -18.67 -9.79 2.51
C LYS A 107 -17.47 -10.36 3.26
N THR A 108 -16.81 -11.37 2.69
CA THR A 108 -15.73 -12.08 3.37
C THR A 108 -14.50 -12.23 2.49
N PRO A 109 -13.28 -12.18 3.06
CA PRO A 109 -12.06 -12.44 2.31
C PRO A 109 -11.98 -13.93 1.94
N ARG A 110 -11.41 -14.23 0.77
CA ARG A 110 -11.31 -15.61 0.25
C ARG A 110 -10.48 -16.54 1.14
N ARG A 111 -9.40 -16.04 1.75
CA ARG A 111 -8.52 -16.81 2.64
C ARG A 111 -8.69 -16.32 4.07
N LEU A 112 -9.17 -17.21 4.94
CA LEU A 112 -9.46 -16.98 6.35
C LEU A 112 -8.70 -18.00 7.20
N GLY A 113 -8.57 -17.74 8.49
CA GLY A 113 -7.95 -18.70 9.41
C GLY A 113 -6.48 -18.99 9.05
N ASN A 114 -6.13 -20.27 9.11
CA ASN A 114 -4.75 -20.74 8.90
C ASN A 114 -4.27 -20.62 7.44
N GLU A 115 -5.17 -20.40 6.49
CA GLU A 115 -4.82 -20.16 5.08
C GLU A 115 -4.55 -18.68 4.80
N SER A 116 -4.81 -17.80 5.77
CA SER A 116 -4.52 -16.38 5.63
C SER A 116 -3.02 -16.12 5.83
N ALA A 117 -2.51 -15.06 5.20
CA ALA A 117 -1.14 -14.61 5.42
C ALA A 117 -0.85 -14.13 6.86
N LEU A 118 -1.90 -14.04 7.70
CA LEU A 118 -1.80 -13.68 9.12
C LEU A 118 -1.63 -14.90 10.03
N ALA A 119 -1.73 -16.11 9.46
CA ALA A 119 -1.54 -17.33 10.21
C ALA A 119 -0.05 -17.50 10.56
N PHE A 120 0.23 -17.68 11.84
CA PHE A 120 1.55 -17.97 12.37
C PHE A 120 1.41 -19.01 13.45
N ASP A 121 2.23 -20.06 13.41
CA ASP A 121 2.25 -21.15 14.40
C ASP A 121 0.85 -21.72 14.74
N ASN A 122 0.21 -22.34 13.73
CA ASN A 122 -1.10 -23.02 13.85
C ASN A 122 -2.29 -22.15 14.30
N GLY A 123 -2.17 -20.83 14.29
CA GLY A 123 -3.28 -19.94 14.62
C GLY A 123 -3.16 -18.55 14.02
N ILE A 124 -4.17 -17.72 14.28
CA ILE A 124 -4.12 -16.30 13.99
C ILE A 124 -3.95 -15.54 15.30
N HIS A 125 -2.93 -14.69 15.34
CA HIS A 125 -2.64 -13.83 16.47
C HIS A 125 -2.90 -12.36 16.09
N PRO A 126 -4.05 -11.78 16.49
CA PRO A 126 -4.33 -10.38 16.19
C PRO A 126 -3.33 -9.45 16.88
N GLY A 127 -2.81 -8.50 16.11
CA GLY A 127 -1.99 -7.42 16.64
C GLY A 127 -2.74 -6.55 17.63
N LEU A 128 -1.97 -5.87 18.48
CA LEU A 128 -2.48 -4.96 19.50
C LEU A 128 -2.08 -3.52 19.17
N GLY A 129 -3.07 -2.66 19.02
CA GLY A 129 -2.88 -1.21 18.96
C GLY A 129 -3.10 -0.57 20.33
N PHE A 130 -2.56 0.62 20.52
CA PHE A 130 -2.82 1.41 21.72
C PHE A 130 -3.14 2.86 21.38
N ARG A 131 -3.80 3.56 22.30
CA ARG A 131 -4.06 5.00 22.24
C ARG A 131 -3.69 5.66 23.57
N PRO A 132 -3.13 6.88 23.57
CA PRO A 132 -2.97 7.75 22.41
C PRO A 132 -1.74 7.39 21.55
N GLN A 133 -1.83 7.66 20.25
CA GLN A 133 -0.73 7.45 19.30
C GLN A 133 -0.47 8.75 18.53
N PHE A 134 0.70 9.35 18.76
CA PHE A 134 1.16 10.58 18.08
C PHE A 134 2.23 10.28 17.04
N TYR A 135 3.18 9.44 17.42
CA TYR A 135 4.24 8.99 16.55
C TYR A 135 3.80 7.70 15.86
N MET A 136 3.75 7.70 14.53
CA MET A 136 3.41 6.51 13.76
C MET A 136 4.57 5.51 13.73
N ASP A 137 5.79 6.00 13.89
CA ASP A 137 7.05 5.25 13.87
C ASP A 137 7.49 4.74 15.24
N ARG A 138 6.86 5.18 16.34
CA ARG A 138 7.31 4.89 17.71
C ARG A 138 6.16 4.60 18.67
N SER A 139 6.39 3.66 19.58
CA SER A 139 5.47 3.32 20.67
C SER A 139 5.60 4.23 21.91
N ILE A 140 6.26 5.39 21.78
CA ILE A 140 6.60 6.25 22.91
C ILE A 140 5.44 7.20 23.23
N ILE A 141 4.96 7.17 24.47
CA ILE A 141 4.05 8.17 25.03
C ILE A 141 4.88 9.13 25.89
N LYS A 142 5.03 10.37 25.42
CA LYS A 142 5.80 11.41 26.10
C LYS A 142 4.93 12.64 26.31
N TRP A 143 4.71 13.02 27.56
CA TRP A 143 4.04 14.27 27.91
C TRP A 143 4.87 15.03 28.95
N ARG A 144 4.60 16.33 29.10
CA ARG A 144 5.18 17.14 30.16
C ARG A 144 4.12 17.41 31.22
N SER A 145 4.44 17.21 32.48
CA SER A 145 3.54 17.49 33.61
C SER A 145 3.67 18.93 34.15
N SER A 146 4.33 19.85 33.42
CA SER A 146 4.59 21.23 33.88
C SER A 146 3.35 22.12 33.75
N ARG A 147 3.11 23.03 34.71
CA ARG A 147 1.87 23.86 34.76
C ARG A 147 1.65 24.80 33.56
N LYS A 148 2.67 25.20 32.80
CA LYS A 148 2.51 26.13 31.66
C LYS A 148 2.57 25.41 30.30
N THR A 149 3.61 24.62 30.05
CA THR A 149 3.80 23.89 28.77
C THR A 149 3.21 22.48 28.78
N GLY A 150 2.90 21.94 29.95
CA GLY A 150 2.30 20.62 30.09
C GLY A 150 0.84 20.58 29.69
N HIS A 151 0.08 21.66 29.90
CA HIS A 151 -1.34 21.74 29.50
C HIS A 151 -1.55 21.51 28.00
N GLU A 152 -0.66 22.04 27.15
CA GLU A 152 -0.74 21.83 25.70
C GLU A 152 -0.42 20.37 25.33
N SER A 153 0.67 19.82 25.85
CA SER A 153 1.02 18.42 25.60
C SER A 153 -0.08 17.47 26.12
N ILE A 154 -0.57 17.68 27.33
CA ILE A 154 -1.65 16.86 27.92
C ILE A 154 -2.96 17.02 27.13
N GLY A 155 -3.28 18.24 26.68
CA GLY A 155 -4.43 18.51 25.83
C GLY A 155 -4.41 17.64 24.58
N GLN A 156 -3.27 17.60 23.87
CA GLN A 156 -3.12 16.73 22.70
C GLN A 156 -3.42 15.26 23.03
N MET A 157 -2.86 14.71 24.13
CA MET A 157 -3.10 13.33 24.58
C MET A 157 -4.59 13.06 24.83
N ILE A 158 -5.26 13.97 25.54
CA ILE A 158 -6.69 13.88 25.85
C ILE A 158 -7.51 13.91 24.56
N ASP A 159 -7.18 14.83 23.65
CA ASP A 159 -7.89 15.02 22.39
C ASP A 159 -7.77 13.78 21.49
N ASN A 160 -6.59 13.14 21.43
CA ASN A 160 -6.40 11.91 20.67
C ASN A 160 -7.28 10.76 21.21
N ILE A 161 -7.34 10.60 22.54
CA ILE A 161 -8.20 9.59 23.19
C ILE A 161 -9.67 9.93 22.96
N GLN A 162 -10.04 11.21 23.05
CA GLN A 162 -11.42 11.65 22.90
C GLN A 162 -11.91 11.50 21.46
N GLU A 163 -11.07 11.84 20.48
CA GLU A 163 -11.36 11.64 19.06
C GLU A 163 -11.56 10.15 18.76
N TRP A 164 -10.70 9.29 19.34
CA TRP A 164 -10.92 7.85 19.27
C TRP A 164 -12.24 7.43 19.91
N GLY A 165 -12.58 8.00 21.08
CA GLY A 165 -13.80 7.70 21.82
C GLY A 165 -15.08 8.09 21.09
N LYS A 166 -15.05 9.12 20.23
CA LYS A 166 -16.21 9.54 19.41
C LYS A 166 -16.73 8.43 18.50
N MET A 167 -15.87 7.48 18.09
CA MET A 167 -16.29 6.34 17.27
C MET A 167 -17.22 5.36 18.00
N TYR A 168 -17.25 5.39 19.34
CA TYR A 168 -18.09 4.54 20.17
C TYR A 168 -19.29 5.28 20.76
N ILE A 169 -19.50 6.54 20.36
CA ILE A 169 -20.74 7.25 20.67
C ILE A 169 -21.81 6.69 19.73
N LEU A 170 -22.89 6.16 20.31
CA LEU A 170 -24.05 5.68 19.56
C LEU A 170 -24.60 6.82 18.68
N LYS A 171 -24.64 6.59 17.37
CA LYS A 171 -25.35 7.45 16.42
C LYS A 171 -26.64 6.74 16.03
N ASP A 172 -27.74 7.48 15.97
CA ASP A 172 -29.08 6.93 15.72
C ASP A 172 -29.16 6.06 14.46
N GLN A 173 -28.38 6.40 13.42
CA GLN A 173 -28.32 5.67 12.15
C GLN A 173 -27.85 4.21 12.28
N PHE A 174 -27.01 3.89 13.27
CA PHE A 174 -26.46 2.55 13.45
C PHE A 174 -27.18 1.75 14.53
N TYR A 175 -28.13 2.35 15.25
CA TYR A 175 -28.82 1.70 16.36
C TYR A 175 -29.56 0.42 15.92
N GLN A 176 -30.11 0.41 14.70
CA GLN A 176 -30.81 -0.76 14.14
C GLN A 176 -29.89 -1.96 13.86
N GLN A 177 -28.58 -1.75 13.74
CA GLN A 177 -27.59 -2.81 13.47
C GLN A 177 -26.82 -3.21 14.75
N MET A 178 -27.20 -2.65 15.89
CA MET A 178 -26.53 -2.86 17.17
C MET A 178 -27.47 -3.54 18.17
N ILE A 179 -26.95 -4.52 18.90
CA ILE A 179 -27.70 -5.28 19.91
C ILE A 179 -26.95 -5.30 21.25
N ASP A 180 -27.70 -5.40 22.34
CA ASP A 180 -27.11 -5.65 23.66
C ASP A 180 -26.73 -7.14 23.79
N CYS A 181 -25.43 -7.40 23.88
CA CYS A 181 -24.88 -8.75 23.96
C CYS A 181 -24.74 -9.26 25.39
N THR A 182 -25.04 -8.46 26.41
CA THR A 182 -24.91 -8.88 27.82
C THR A 182 -25.93 -9.95 28.20
N ALA A 183 -27.14 -9.88 27.64
CA ALA A 183 -28.22 -10.83 27.89
C ALA A 183 -28.17 -12.07 26.99
N ILE A 184 -27.37 -12.06 25.93
CA ILE A 184 -27.36 -13.13 24.91
C ILE A 184 -26.30 -14.18 25.28
N PRO A 185 -26.66 -15.47 25.33
CA PRO A 185 -25.69 -16.55 25.49
C PRO A 185 -24.63 -16.49 24.40
N ARG A 186 -23.35 -16.53 24.78
CA ARG A 186 -22.22 -16.33 23.85
C ARG A 186 -22.22 -17.27 22.64
N HIS A 187 -22.74 -18.48 22.81
CA HIS A 187 -22.82 -19.47 21.73
C HIS A 187 -23.80 -19.07 20.61
N LEU A 188 -24.78 -18.22 20.90
CA LEU A 188 -25.75 -17.71 19.92
C LEU A 188 -25.28 -16.42 19.24
N LEU A 189 -24.30 -15.71 19.82
CA LEU A 189 -23.80 -14.44 19.26
C LEU A 189 -23.29 -14.60 17.82
N ILE A 190 -22.71 -15.76 17.48
CA ILE A 190 -22.21 -16.05 16.14
C ILE A 190 -23.33 -15.94 15.09
N ASP A 191 -24.54 -16.38 15.42
CA ASP A 191 -25.67 -16.35 14.49
C ASP A 191 -26.20 -14.92 14.29
N TYR A 192 -26.22 -14.10 15.35
CA TYR A 192 -26.52 -12.67 15.24
C TYR A 192 -25.47 -11.93 14.40
N PHE A 193 -24.19 -12.24 14.59
CA PHE A 193 -23.11 -11.61 13.81
C PHE A 193 -23.16 -11.99 12.33
N ARG A 194 -23.57 -13.21 11.99
CA ARG A 194 -23.80 -13.63 10.59
C ARG A 194 -24.91 -12.83 9.91
N GLN A 195 -25.88 -12.34 10.66
CA GLN A 195 -26.96 -11.48 10.17
C GLN A 195 -26.51 -10.02 10.01
N GLY A 196 -25.27 -9.69 10.38
CA GLY A 196 -24.72 -8.34 10.29
C GLY A 196 -24.97 -7.46 11.51
N LEU A 197 -25.50 -8.03 12.60
CA LEU A 197 -25.67 -7.32 13.86
C LEU A 197 -24.34 -7.24 14.61
N SER A 198 -24.15 -6.20 15.41
CA SER A 198 -22.94 -5.97 16.21
C SER A 198 -23.28 -5.70 17.66
N CYS A 199 -22.39 -6.08 18.59
CA CYS A 199 -22.58 -5.75 19.99
C CYS A 199 -22.39 -4.26 20.24
N ILE A 200 -23.28 -3.69 21.05
CA ILE A 200 -23.08 -2.36 21.63
C ILE A 200 -21.90 -2.43 22.59
N PHE A 201 -21.02 -1.43 22.53
CA PHE A 201 -19.96 -1.21 23.48
C PHE A 201 -19.94 0.28 23.84
N LEU A 202 -20.23 0.60 25.11
CA LEU A 202 -20.12 1.97 25.60
C LEU A 202 -18.78 2.14 26.29
N VAL A 203 -18.13 3.28 26.06
CA VAL A 203 -16.86 3.62 26.75
C VAL A 203 -17.06 3.67 28.28
N THR A 204 -18.28 3.91 28.74
CA THR A 204 -18.67 3.87 30.16
C THR A 204 -18.69 2.46 30.75
N ASP A 205 -18.80 1.41 29.93
CA ASP A 205 -18.84 0.01 30.39
C ASP A 205 -17.46 -0.50 30.81
N VAL A 206 -16.40 0.21 30.41
CA VAL A 206 -15.04 -0.05 30.87
C VAL A 206 -14.98 0.27 32.36
N LYS A 207 -15.15 -0.78 33.18
CA LYS A 207 -15.09 -0.67 34.64
C LYS A 207 -13.81 0.09 35.02
N PRO A 208 -13.93 1.24 35.69
CA PRO A 208 -12.75 1.96 36.11
C PRO A 208 -12.01 1.08 37.11
N GLY A 209 -10.78 0.69 36.77
CA GLY A 209 -9.84 0.19 37.76
C GLY A 209 -9.59 1.25 38.85
N PRO A 210 -8.67 0.99 39.79
CA PRO A 210 -8.34 1.94 40.87
C PRO A 210 -7.93 3.35 40.35
N ASN A 211 -7.53 3.47 39.08
CA ASN A 211 -7.29 4.72 38.39
C ASN A 211 -8.29 4.89 37.20
N PRO A 212 -9.46 5.51 37.41
CA PRO A 212 -10.45 5.73 36.35
C PRO A 212 -9.87 6.56 35.19
N CYS A 213 -9.81 5.96 34.01
CA CYS A 213 -9.38 6.59 32.76
C CYS A 213 -10.55 7.37 32.13
N THR A 214 -10.97 8.46 32.77
CA THR A 214 -12.12 9.25 32.31
C THR A 214 -11.75 10.68 31.91
N LYS A 215 -12.52 11.24 30.98
CA LYS A 215 -12.35 12.62 30.49
C LYS A 215 -12.29 13.67 31.62
N PRO A 216 -13.19 13.67 32.63
CA PRO A 216 -13.12 14.66 33.72
C PRO A 216 -11.82 14.62 34.53
N LYS A 217 -11.15 13.46 34.56
CA LYS A 217 -9.86 13.28 35.23
C LYS A 217 -8.67 13.40 34.27
N SER A 218 -8.89 13.95 33.06
CA SER A 218 -7.87 14.09 32.02
C SER A 218 -7.17 12.77 31.70
N TYR A 219 -7.91 11.65 31.77
CA TYR A 219 -7.39 10.29 31.63
C TYR A 219 -6.14 10.03 32.50
N GLY A 220 -6.02 10.69 33.66
CA GLY A 220 -4.92 10.51 34.60
C GLY A 220 -3.58 11.18 34.24
N TYR A 221 -3.49 11.86 33.08
CA TYR A 221 -2.27 12.56 32.64
C TYR A 221 -1.84 13.68 33.60
N ASN A 222 -2.79 14.39 34.21
CA ASN A 222 -2.51 15.45 35.19
C ASN A 222 -1.89 14.93 36.49
N LYS A 223 -2.12 13.65 36.83
CA LYS A 223 -1.65 13.03 38.09
C LYS A 223 -0.41 12.16 37.89
N GLY A 224 0.20 12.19 36.70
CA GLY A 224 1.33 11.32 36.37
C GLY A 224 0.96 9.84 36.25
N ARG A 225 -0.33 9.51 36.12
CA ARG A 225 -0.84 8.14 35.98
C ARG A 225 -1.65 8.04 34.68
N PRO A 226 -1.00 8.05 33.51
CA PRO A 226 -1.70 8.14 32.24
C PRO A 226 -2.51 6.86 31.97
N GLY A 227 -3.74 7.07 31.48
CA GLY A 227 -4.56 6.02 30.91
C GLY A 227 -4.13 5.73 29.47
N VAL A 228 -3.91 4.45 29.17
CA VAL A 228 -3.64 3.95 27.83
C VAL A 228 -4.76 3.01 27.46
N VAL A 229 -5.38 3.25 26.31
CA VAL A 229 -6.42 2.38 25.78
C VAL A 229 -5.75 1.35 24.88
N ILE A 230 -6.04 0.08 25.13
CA ILE A 230 -5.55 -1.03 24.35
C ILE A 230 -6.67 -1.52 23.42
N LYS A 231 -6.37 -1.74 22.15
CA LYS A 231 -7.32 -2.17 21.13
C LYS A 231 -6.77 -3.37 20.35
N LEU A 232 -7.58 -4.41 20.23
CA LEU A 232 -7.27 -5.54 19.38
C LEU A 232 -7.57 -5.24 17.90
N ASN A 233 -6.71 -5.71 17.00
CA ASN A 233 -6.97 -5.63 15.57
C ASN A 233 -8.12 -6.56 15.18
N ARG A 234 -9.07 -6.02 14.41
CA ARG A 234 -10.24 -6.77 13.93
C ARG A 234 -9.80 -7.75 12.85
N ILE A 235 -10.11 -9.03 13.05
CA ILE A 235 -9.88 -10.09 12.07
C ILE A 235 -11.21 -10.80 11.78
N PHE A 236 -11.50 -11.06 10.51
CA PHE A 236 -12.70 -11.77 10.10
C PHE A 236 -12.66 -13.23 10.56
N GLY A 237 -13.76 -13.70 11.17
CA GLY A 237 -13.91 -15.08 11.61
C GLY A 237 -13.02 -15.50 12.79
N TRP A 238 -12.24 -14.58 13.37
CA TRP A 238 -11.40 -14.88 14.52
C TRP A 238 -12.23 -14.90 15.80
N ILE A 239 -12.06 -15.95 16.59
CA ILE A 239 -12.71 -16.14 17.88
C ILE A 239 -11.60 -16.23 18.94
N PRO A 240 -11.61 -15.37 19.98
CA PRO A 240 -10.60 -15.42 21.03
C PRO A 240 -10.67 -16.74 21.79
N GLU A 241 -9.54 -17.43 21.92
CA GLU A 241 -9.35 -18.63 22.75
C GLU A 241 -8.54 -18.28 24.00
N PRO A 242 -9.18 -18.01 25.15
CA PRO A 242 -8.44 -17.73 26.38
C PRO A 242 -7.99 -19.01 27.08
N TYR A 243 -6.91 -18.88 27.85
CA TYR A 243 -6.38 -19.96 28.67
C TYR A 243 -7.37 -20.40 29.75
N GLN A 244 -7.62 -21.70 29.83
CA GLN A 244 -8.56 -22.29 30.78
C GLN A 244 -7.89 -22.62 32.11
N SER A 245 -6.63 -23.04 32.04
CA SER A 245 -5.81 -23.48 33.16
C SER A 245 -4.57 -22.60 33.31
N LYS A 246 -3.99 -22.57 34.53
CA LYS A 246 -2.78 -21.75 34.79
C LYS A 246 -1.55 -22.38 34.11
N GLU A 247 -1.62 -23.67 33.85
CA GLU A 247 -0.60 -24.51 33.24
C GLU A 247 -0.45 -24.19 31.74
N GLU A 248 -1.54 -23.88 31.04
CA GLU A 248 -1.54 -23.43 29.63
C GLU A 248 -0.88 -22.06 29.45
N VAL A 249 -0.86 -21.23 30.49
CA VAL A 249 -0.30 -19.88 30.43
C VAL A 249 1.23 -19.97 30.37
N PRO A 250 1.88 -19.22 29.45
CA PRO A 250 3.34 -19.11 29.40
C PRO A 250 3.94 -18.72 30.75
N ILE A 251 5.08 -19.32 31.09
CA ILE A 251 5.69 -19.25 32.43
C ILE A 251 5.92 -17.79 32.86
N GLU A 252 6.29 -16.94 31.90
CA GLU A 252 6.65 -15.53 32.09
C GLU A 252 5.48 -14.70 32.63
N ILE A 253 4.27 -14.97 32.17
CA ILE A 253 3.05 -14.22 32.52
C ILE A 253 2.11 -15.00 33.43
N ARG A 254 2.44 -16.24 33.76
CA ARG A 254 1.64 -17.14 34.61
C ARG A 254 1.28 -16.54 35.97
N HIS A 255 2.14 -15.67 36.51
CA HIS A 255 1.91 -14.99 37.78
C HIS A 255 0.86 -13.87 37.68
N LEU A 256 0.62 -13.31 36.48
CA LEU A 256 -0.37 -12.27 36.23
C LEU A 256 -1.76 -12.82 35.91
N TRP A 257 -1.85 -14.11 35.55
CA TRP A 257 -3.11 -14.73 35.16
C TRP A 257 -4.06 -14.88 36.34
N GLN A 258 -5.33 -14.50 36.13
CA GLN A 258 -6.41 -14.64 37.10
C GLN A 258 -7.55 -15.49 36.51
N PRO A 259 -8.19 -16.34 37.32
CA PRO A 259 -9.26 -17.23 36.87
C PRO A 259 -10.57 -16.50 36.49
N VAL A 260 -10.62 -15.18 36.62
CA VAL A 260 -11.75 -14.33 36.16
C VAL A 260 -11.96 -14.48 34.64
N MET A 261 -10.93 -14.90 33.90
CA MET A 261 -10.99 -15.20 32.47
C MET A 261 -11.47 -16.61 32.13
N LYS A 262 -11.93 -17.43 33.09
CA LYS A 262 -12.38 -18.81 32.82
C LYS A 262 -13.73 -18.90 32.09
N ASN A 263 -14.57 -17.86 32.17
CA ASN A 263 -15.95 -17.94 31.67
C ASN A 263 -16.11 -17.81 30.15
N PHE A 264 -15.05 -17.90 29.36
CA PHE A 264 -15.16 -17.89 27.90
C PHE A 264 -15.40 -19.33 27.41
N VAL A 265 -16.66 -19.63 27.11
CA VAL A 265 -17.04 -20.90 26.48
C VAL A 265 -16.55 -20.87 25.03
N LEU A 266 -15.63 -21.78 24.69
CA LEU A 266 -15.19 -22.01 23.31
C LEU A 266 -16.04 -23.08 22.65
N ILE A 267 -16.59 -22.78 21.48
CA ILE A 267 -17.13 -23.79 20.58
C ILE A 267 -15.99 -24.27 19.70
N LYS A 268 -15.35 -25.37 20.07
CA LYS A 268 -14.42 -26.09 19.19
C LYS A 268 -15.15 -27.28 18.57
N ASN A 269 -15.19 -27.35 17.24
CA ASN A 269 -15.67 -28.50 16.46
C ASN A 269 -17.08 -29.01 16.81
N GLY A 270 -18.08 -28.12 16.88
CA GLY A 270 -19.50 -28.52 16.95
C GLY A 270 -19.90 -29.30 18.21
N LYS A 271 -18.99 -29.51 19.17
CA LYS A 271 -19.29 -30.09 20.47
C LYS A 271 -19.31 -28.97 21.51
N LYS A 272 -20.48 -28.77 22.11
CA LYS A 272 -20.66 -27.90 23.27
C LYS A 272 -19.98 -28.57 24.46
N TYR A 273 -18.89 -27.99 24.95
CA TYR A 273 -18.39 -28.31 26.28
C TYR A 273 -18.88 -27.22 27.22
N VAL A 274 -19.86 -27.57 28.04
CA VAL A 274 -20.21 -26.82 29.24
C VAL A 274 -19.34 -27.40 30.35
N VAL A 275 -18.47 -26.57 30.94
CA VAL A 275 -17.89 -26.80 32.26
C VAL A 275 -18.13 -25.53 33.06
#